data_AF-A0A2I5HPN4-F1
#
_entry.id   AF-A0A2I5HPN4-F1
#
_cell.length_a   1.000
_cell.length_b   1.000
_cell.length_c   1.000
_cell.angle_alpha   90.00
_cell.angle_beta   90.00
_cell.angle_gamma   90.00
#
_symmetry.space_group_name_H-M   'P 1'
#
loop_
_entity.id
_entity.type
_entity.pdbx_description
1 polymer ?
#
loop_
_entity_poly.entity_id
_entity_poly.type
_entity_poly.pdbx_seq_one_letter_code
_entity_poly.pdbx_strand_id
1 'polypeptide(L)'
;MVIARLHGGASLMTYVWFYQMVRNHGPWDYKQGHPQYANFGNFHYGAIGAAAGIPDGVLLRGAGAAQILAGTSNPVEFAQYHAVDAYGDDPVDQSWIKAGIDYARRSGF
;
A
#
# COMPACT_ATOMS: atom_id res chain seq x y z
N MET A 1 19.14 3.78 -10.09
CA MET A 1 18.34 4.51 -11.10
C MET A 1 17.50 5.53 -10.34
N VAL A 2 17.83 6.81 -10.43
CA VAL A 2 17.08 7.89 -9.77
C VAL A 2 15.89 8.21 -10.67
N ILE A 3 14.70 7.71 -10.32
CA ILE A 3 13.45 8.17 -10.94
C ILE A 3 12.83 9.18 -9.96
N ALA A 4 12.31 10.28 -10.50
CA ALA A 4 11.54 11.31 -9.81
C ALA A 4 12.35 12.40 -9.09
N ARG A 5 13.14 13.15 -9.87
CA ARG A 5 13.08 14.62 -9.77
C ARG A 5 12.73 15.14 -11.15
N LEU A 6 11.77 16.07 -11.19
CA LEU A 6 11.10 16.66 -12.35
C LEU A 6 9.80 15.93 -12.74
N HIS A 7 8.69 16.68 -12.68
CA HIS A 7 7.31 16.40 -13.12
C HIS A 7 6.35 15.73 -12.10
N GLY A 8 5.59 16.55 -11.37
CA GLY A 8 4.15 16.41 -11.06
C GLY A 8 3.51 15.14 -10.46
N GLY A 9 4.20 14.00 -10.33
CA GLY A 9 3.65 12.74 -9.80
C GLY A 9 4.24 11.50 -10.49
N ALA A 10 3.87 10.31 -10.00
CA ALA A 10 4.34 9.02 -10.54
C ALA A 10 3.97 8.82 -12.03
N SER A 11 4.93 8.34 -12.82
CA SER A 11 4.71 8.00 -14.24
C SER A 11 3.88 6.72 -14.40
N LEU A 12 3.29 6.47 -15.58
CA LEU A 12 2.62 5.19 -15.88
C LEU A 12 3.56 3.99 -15.64
N MET A 13 4.83 4.10 -16.02
CA MET A 13 5.83 3.06 -15.79
C MET A 13 6.06 2.83 -14.30
N THR A 14 6.03 3.87 -13.48
CA THR A 14 6.10 3.78 -12.02
C THR A 14 4.93 2.97 -11.46
N TYR A 15 3.70 3.23 -11.92
CA TYR A 15 2.54 2.45 -11.48
C TYR A 15 2.61 0.98 -11.88
N VAL A 16 2.99 0.69 -13.13
CA VAL A 16 3.13 -0.69 -13.63
C VAL A 16 4.20 -1.44 -12.84
N TRP A 17 5.37 -0.82 -12.67
CA TRP A 17 6.45 -1.39 -11.86
C TRP A 17 5.99 -1.64 -10.43
N PHE A 18 5.40 -0.64 -9.77
CA PHE A 18 4.96 -0.75 -8.38
C PHE A 18 3.94 -1.88 -8.21
N TYR A 19 2.96 -1.99 -9.11
CA TYR A 19 2.00 -3.10 -9.12
C TYR A 19 2.67 -4.47 -9.26
N GLN A 20 3.65 -4.60 -10.17
CA GLN A 20 4.38 -5.86 -10.34
C GLN A 20 5.15 -6.28 -9.08
N MET A 21 5.61 -5.30 -8.29
CA MET A 21 6.31 -5.56 -7.03
C MET A 21 5.36 -6.02 -5.91
N VAL A 22 4.20 -5.38 -5.78
CA VAL A 22 3.30 -5.53 -4.61
C VAL A 22 2.16 -6.55 -4.79
N ARG A 23 1.90 -7.02 -6.01
CA ARG A 23 0.85 -8.00 -6.29
C ARG A 23 1.07 -9.32 -5.54
N ASN A 24 0.02 -10.12 -5.39
CA ASN A 24 0.12 -11.49 -4.86
C ASN A 24 1.18 -12.30 -5.64
N HIS A 25 2.02 -13.05 -4.92
CA HIS A 25 3.21 -13.73 -5.45
C HIS A 25 4.25 -12.80 -6.11
N GLY A 26 4.17 -11.51 -5.81
CA GLY A 26 5.13 -10.51 -6.23
C GLY A 26 6.36 -10.49 -5.32
N PRO A 27 7.45 -9.84 -5.74
CA PRO A 27 8.67 -9.73 -4.94
C PRO A 27 8.49 -9.14 -3.53
N TRP A 28 7.47 -8.31 -3.32
CA TRP A 28 7.16 -7.67 -2.03
C TRP A 28 5.93 -8.25 -1.34
N ASP A 29 5.50 -9.45 -1.71
CA ASP A 29 4.49 -10.20 -0.98
C ASP A 29 5.09 -10.85 0.28
N TYR A 30 5.51 -10.01 1.23
CA TYR A 30 6.26 -10.44 2.42
C TYR A 30 5.45 -11.36 3.35
N LYS A 31 4.12 -11.30 3.29
CA LYS A 31 3.24 -12.17 4.09
C LYS A 31 3.17 -13.60 3.56
N GLN A 32 3.58 -13.84 2.31
CA GLN A 32 3.51 -15.17 1.70
C GLN A 32 4.39 -16.16 2.47
N GLY A 33 3.76 -17.15 3.12
CA GLY A 33 4.45 -18.13 3.97
C GLY A 33 4.97 -17.58 5.29
N HIS A 34 4.81 -16.28 5.56
CA HIS A 34 5.35 -15.58 6.73
C HIS A 34 4.39 -14.51 7.25
N PRO A 35 3.24 -14.89 7.85
CA PRO A 35 2.21 -13.95 8.29
C PRO A 35 2.73 -12.90 9.30
N GLN A 36 3.80 -13.19 10.04
CA GLN A 36 4.45 -12.24 10.96
C GLN A 36 4.98 -10.97 10.28
N TYR A 37 5.17 -10.97 8.95
CA TYR A 37 5.64 -9.80 8.19
C TYR A 37 4.51 -8.98 7.56
N ALA A 38 3.23 -9.25 7.85
CA ALA A 38 2.11 -8.49 7.30
C ALA A 38 2.24 -6.98 7.58
N ASN A 39 2.46 -6.60 8.84
CA ASN A 39 2.65 -5.21 9.24
C ASN A 39 3.84 -4.54 8.55
N PHE A 40 4.96 -5.26 8.43
CA PHE A 40 6.14 -4.78 7.71
C PHE A 40 5.82 -4.57 6.22
N GLY A 41 5.10 -5.48 5.58
CA GLY A 41 4.70 -5.35 4.19
C GLY A 41 3.80 -4.13 3.94
N ASN A 42 2.84 -3.88 4.83
CA ASN A 42 1.95 -2.71 4.76
C ASN A 42 2.72 -1.40 4.96
N PHE A 43 3.65 -1.36 5.94
CA PHE A 43 4.56 -0.23 6.11
C PHE A 43 5.43 0.00 4.86
N HIS A 44 6.05 -1.07 4.34
CA HIS A 44 6.92 -1.01 3.17
C HIS A 44 6.16 -0.54 1.92
N TYR A 45 4.94 -1.02 1.72
CA TYR A 45 4.05 -0.59 0.64
C TYR A 45 3.82 0.93 0.68
N GLY A 46 3.45 1.46 1.85
CA GLY A 46 3.24 2.90 2.04
C GLY A 46 4.53 3.71 1.80
N ALA A 47 5.65 3.26 2.38
CA ALA A 47 6.93 3.96 2.30
C ALA A 47 7.47 4.03 0.87
N ILE A 48 7.54 2.89 0.18
CA ILE A 48 8.09 2.86 -1.18
C ILE A 48 7.13 3.51 -2.19
N GLY A 49 5.82 3.35 -2.01
CA GLY A 49 4.83 3.99 -2.86
C GLY A 49 4.92 5.52 -2.80
N ALA A 50 4.98 6.08 -1.59
CA ALA A 50 5.15 7.51 -1.38
C ALA A 50 6.50 7.99 -1.93
N ALA A 51 7.58 7.24 -1.68
CA ALA A 51 8.91 7.55 -2.20
C ALA A 51 9.01 7.51 -3.73
N ALA A 52 8.20 6.66 -4.37
CA ALA A 52 8.07 6.58 -5.82
C ALA A 52 7.21 7.71 -6.42
N GLY A 53 6.67 8.61 -5.59
CA GLY A 53 5.84 9.73 -6.01
C GLY A 53 4.38 9.35 -6.32
N ILE A 54 3.92 8.19 -5.84
CA ILE A 54 2.51 7.81 -5.93
C ILE A 54 1.72 8.61 -4.89
N PRO A 55 0.59 9.25 -5.25
CA PRO A 55 -0.21 9.99 -4.29
C PRO A 55 -0.76 9.09 -3.18
N ASP A 56 -0.72 9.58 -1.95
CA ASP A 56 -1.12 8.84 -0.74
C ASP A 56 -2.52 8.24 -0.87
N GLY A 57 -3.49 9.00 -1.39
CA GLY A 57 -4.86 8.51 -1.60
C GLY A 57 -4.97 7.38 -2.62
N VAL A 58 -4.02 7.23 -3.55
CA VAL A 58 -3.96 6.08 -4.47
C VAL A 58 -3.43 4.85 -3.74
N LEU A 59 -2.44 5.01 -2.87
CA LEU A 59 -1.91 3.91 -2.05
C LEU A 59 -2.97 3.36 -1.10
N LEU A 60 -3.66 4.24 -0.37
CA LEU A 60 -4.67 3.84 0.62
C LEU A 60 -5.87 3.14 -0.02
N ARG A 61 -6.34 3.63 -1.18
CA ARG A 61 -7.45 3.00 -1.93
C ARG A 61 -7.01 1.72 -2.66
N GLY A 62 -5.77 1.68 -3.15
CA GLY A 62 -5.20 0.51 -3.82
C GLY A 62 -5.10 -0.69 -2.89
N ALA A 63 -4.69 -0.46 -1.64
CA ALA A 63 -4.65 -1.50 -0.60
C ALA A 63 -6.05 -2.05 -0.28
N GLY A 64 -7.04 -1.18 -0.06
CA GLY A 64 -8.42 -1.62 0.18
C GLY A 64 -9.03 -2.37 -1.00
N ALA A 65 -8.79 -1.93 -2.23
CA ALA A 65 -9.22 -2.67 -3.42
C ALA A 65 -8.56 -4.05 -3.52
N ALA A 66 -7.28 -4.18 -3.18
CA ALA A 66 -6.58 -5.46 -3.18
C ALA A 66 -7.14 -6.42 -2.13
N GLN A 67 -7.47 -5.93 -0.93
CA GLN A 67 -8.08 -6.72 0.14
C GLN A 67 -9.47 -7.26 -0.26
N ILE A 68 -10.29 -6.41 -0.89
CA ILE A 68 -11.59 -6.80 -1.46
C ILE A 68 -11.43 -7.91 -2.51
N LEU A 69 -10.48 -7.74 -3.44
CA LEU A 69 -10.25 -8.69 -4.53
C LEU A 69 -9.63 -10.01 -4.06
N ALA A 70 -8.83 -9.99 -2.98
CA ALA A 70 -8.22 -11.18 -2.41
C ALA A 70 -9.24 -12.09 -1.69
N GLY A 71 -10.45 -11.61 -1.43
CA GLY A 71 -11.51 -12.38 -0.76
C GLY A 71 -11.17 -12.76 0.69
N THR A 72 -10.16 -12.13 1.30
CA THR A 72 -9.72 -12.37 2.67
C THR A 72 -10.62 -11.71 3.71
N SER A 73 -11.61 -10.93 3.29
CA SER A 73 -12.57 -10.29 4.18
C SER A 73 -13.76 -11.22 4.46
N ASN A 74 -13.85 -11.71 5.71
CA ASN A 74 -15.10 -12.27 6.23
C ASN A 74 -16.22 -11.21 6.09
N PRO A 75 -17.41 -11.53 5.53
CA PRO A 75 -18.47 -10.54 5.29
C PRO A 75 -18.86 -9.69 6.50
N VAL A 76 -18.70 -10.23 7.71
CA VAL A 76 -18.97 -9.54 8.98
C VAL A 76 -17.85 -8.55 9.34
N GLU A 77 -16.59 -8.89 9.05
CA GLU A 77 -15.41 -8.02 9.21
C GLU A 77 -15.39 -6.93 8.14
N PHE A 78 -15.84 -7.26 6.92
CA PHE A 78 -16.01 -6.30 5.83
C PHE A 78 -17.02 -5.18 6.17
N ALA A 79 -18.11 -5.55 6.85
CA ALA A 79 -19.07 -4.59 7.40
C ALA A 79 -18.50 -3.75 8.55
N GLN A 80 -17.41 -4.17 9.20
CA GLN A 80 -16.69 -3.38 10.22
C GLN A 80 -15.71 -2.38 9.61
N TYR A 81 -15.28 -2.57 8.36
CA TYR A 81 -14.38 -1.65 7.63
C TYR A 81 -15.08 -0.35 7.15
N HIS A 82 -16.35 -0.13 7.52
CA HIS A 82 -17.09 1.12 7.27
C HIS A 82 -16.70 2.29 8.20
N ALA A 83 -15.46 2.30 8.70
CA ALA A 83 -14.86 3.55 9.17
C ALA A 83 -14.55 4.43 7.95
N VAL A 84 -14.92 5.71 8.02
CA VAL A 84 -14.94 6.67 6.90
C VAL A 84 -13.57 6.81 6.18
N ASP A 85 -12.48 6.31 6.79
CA ASP A 85 -11.09 6.48 6.34
C ASP A 85 -10.31 5.17 6.11
N ALA A 86 -10.97 4.00 6.09
CA ALA A 86 -10.31 2.70 5.89
C ALA A 86 -10.34 2.21 4.43
N TYR A 87 -11.08 2.87 3.53
CA TYR A 87 -11.17 2.57 2.09
C TYR A 87 -11.45 1.09 1.74
N GLY A 88 -12.08 0.33 2.64
CA GLY A 88 -12.38 -1.11 2.46
C GLY A 88 -11.23 -2.05 2.84
N ASP A 89 -10.20 -1.55 3.52
CA ASP A 89 -9.06 -2.30 4.05
C ASP A 89 -9.16 -2.48 5.57
N ASP A 90 -8.32 -3.36 6.13
CA ASP A 90 -8.22 -3.51 7.59
C ASP A 90 -7.65 -2.22 8.25
N PRO A 91 -8.22 -1.73 9.36
CA PRO A 91 -7.76 -0.49 10.01
C PRO A 91 -6.32 -0.55 10.52
N VAL A 92 -5.83 -1.72 10.94
CA VAL A 92 -4.44 -1.95 11.34
C VAL A 92 -3.55 -1.86 10.10
N ASP A 93 -3.93 -2.52 9.01
CA ASP A 93 -3.19 -2.46 7.74
C ASP A 93 -3.08 -1.01 7.23
N GLN A 94 -4.18 -0.27 7.23
CA GLN A 94 -4.21 1.16 6.90
C GLN A 94 -3.31 2.01 7.80
N SER A 95 -3.22 1.69 9.10
CA SER A 95 -2.35 2.41 10.02
C SER A 95 -0.87 2.23 9.67
N TRP A 96 -0.46 1.02 9.29
CA TRP A 96 0.91 0.74 8.86
C TRP A 96 1.24 1.39 7.52
N ILE A 97 0.31 1.37 6.57
CA ILE A 97 0.48 2.07 5.28
C ILE A 97 0.65 3.57 5.52
N LYS A 98 -0.20 4.18 6.35
CA LYS A 98 -0.08 5.61 6.73
C LYS A 98 1.26 5.90 7.41
N ALA A 99 1.72 5.02 8.30
CA ALA A 99 3.03 5.16 8.95
C ALA A 99 4.19 5.08 7.94
N GLY A 100 4.11 4.20 6.94
CA GLY A 100 5.08 4.11 5.85
C GLY A 100 5.13 5.38 5.00
N ILE A 101 3.96 5.90 4.62
CA ILE A 101 3.83 7.15 3.89
C ILE A 101 4.47 8.30 4.68
N ASP A 102 4.10 8.47 5.95
CA ASP A 102 4.65 9.51 6.83
C ASP A 102 6.17 9.38 6.98
N TYR A 103 6.68 8.16 7.11
CA TYR A 103 8.13 7.90 7.12
C TYR A 103 8.82 8.40 5.84
N ALA A 104 8.26 8.12 4.67
CA ALA A 104 8.82 8.58 3.39
C ALA A 104 8.82 10.12 3.29
N ARG A 105 7.72 10.77 3.68
CA ARG A 105 7.60 12.24 3.67
C ARG A 105 8.63 12.90 4.60
N ARG A 106 8.76 12.39 5.83
CA ARG A 106 9.76 12.87 6.79
C ARG A 106 11.20 12.65 6.33
N SER A 107 11.42 11.64 5.50
CA SER A 107 12.72 11.32 4.90
C SER A 107 13.03 12.15 3.64
N GLY A 108 12.14 13.07 3.24
CA GLY A 108 12.36 14.01 2.15
C GLY A 108 11.89 13.53 0.77
N PHE A 109 10.94 12.58 0.73
CA PHE A 109 10.33 12.10 -0.51
C PHE A 109 8.90 12.62 -0.75
#